data_AF-A0A9E1ZXE7-F1
#
_entry.id   AF-A0A9E1ZXE7-F1
#
_cell.length_a   1.000
_cell.length_b   1.000
_cell.length_c   1.000
_cell.angle_alpha   90.00
_cell.angle_beta   90.00
_cell.angle_gamma   90.00
#
_symmetry.space_group_name_H-M   'P 1'
#
loop_
_entity.id
_entity.type
_entity.pdbx_description
1 polymer ?
#
loop_
_entity_poly.entity_id
_entity_poly.type
_entity_poly.pdbx_seq_one_letter_code
_entity_poly.pdbx_strand_id
1 'polypeptide(L)'
;DIPPVQPVPVNHVLTRSFYLMREFPGRITGGRIWIERAGARINDGVSSVVVGNHDWAAAWAVDESQQPLFPVIPGGERQRELAFRFGINLVMYVLTGNYKSDQVHAPAILERLGQ
;
A
#
# COMPACT_ATOMS: atom_id res chain seq x y z
N ASP A 1 -14.88 -4.79 16.42
CA ASP A 1 -14.93 -6.02 15.60
C ASP A 1 -14.06 -5.85 14.36
N ILE A 2 -13.43 -6.92 13.87
CA ILE A 2 -12.54 -6.86 12.69
C ILE A 2 -13.40 -6.98 11.43
N PRO A 3 -13.32 -6.04 10.46
CA PRO A 3 -14.12 -6.13 9.25
C PRO A 3 -13.67 -7.32 8.37
N PRO A 4 -14.55 -7.85 7.51
CA PRO A 4 -14.17 -8.90 6.55
C PRO A 4 -12.98 -8.45 5.70
N VAL A 5 -11.98 -9.31 5.56
CA VAL A 5 -10.78 -9.04 4.77
C VAL A 5 -10.74 -9.88 3.49
N GLN A 6 -10.07 -9.36 2.46
CA GLN A 6 -9.81 -10.04 1.19
C GLN A 6 -8.35 -9.84 0.77
N PRO A 7 -7.77 -10.70 -0.08
CA PRO A 7 -6.46 -10.44 -0.65
C PRO A 7 -6.46 -9.13 -1.45
N VAL A 8 -5.35 -8.41 -1.43
CA VAL A 8 -5.19 -7.17 -2.23
C VAL A 8 -5.39 -7.48 -3.72
N PRO A 9 -6.38 -6.86 -4.38
CA PRO A 9 -6.55 -6.99 -5.83
C PRO A 9 -5.36 -6.43 -6.60
N VAL A 10 -5.05 -6.99 -7.77
CA VAL A 10 -3.92 -6.55 -8.61
C VAL A 10 -4.01 -5.07 -9.00
N ASN A 11 -5.23 -4.57 -9.21
CA ASN A 11 -5.52 -3.19 -9.60
C ASN A 11 -5.80 -2.25 -8.41
N HIS A 12 -5.54 -2.70 -7.18
CA HIS A 12 -5.80 -1.91 -5.98
C HIS A 12 -4.95 -0.63 -5.92
N VAL A 13 -5.49 0.47 -5.40
CA VAL A 13 -4.81 1.77 -5.33
C VAL A 13 -3.43 1.69 -4.67
N LEU A 14 -3.31 0.87 -3.63
CA LEU A 14 -2.05 0.62 -2.90
C LEU A 14 -0.88 0.21 -3.80
N THR A 15 -1.12 -0.44 -4.95
CA THR A 15 -0.07 -0.82 -5.92
C THR A 15 0.47 0.37 -6.70
N ARG A 16 -0.20 1.52 -6.65
CA ARG A 16 0.08 2.71 -7.47
C ARG A 16 -0.13 4.04 -6.72
N SER A 17 -0.16 4.04 -5.39
CA SER A 17 -0.34 5.26 -4.58
C SER A 17 0.81 6.25 -4.76
N PHE A 18 2.06 5.78 -4.85
CA PHE A 18 3.21 6.62 -5.18
C PHE A 18 4.11 5.92 -6.20
N TYR A 19 4.72 4.80 -5.82
CA TYR A 19 5.42 3.89 -6.71
C TYR A 19 4.45 2.91 -7.37
N LEU A 20 4.78 2.48 -8.59
CA LEU A 20 4.16 1.32 -9.23
C LEU A 20 4.81 0.04 -8.69
N MET A 21 4.03 -0.79 -8.02
CA MET A 21 4.51 -2.00 -7.34
C MET A 21 3.63 -3.19 -7.71
N ARG A 22 4.26 -4.34 -7.98
CA ARG A 22 3.56 -5.63 -8.22
C ARG A 22 3.48 -6.49 -6.97
N GLU A 23 4.44 -6.32 -6.08
CA GLU A 23 4.60 -7.05 -4.84
C GLU A 23 5.00 -6.06 -3.74
N PHE A 24 4.85 -6.47 -2.49
CA PHE A 24 5.05 -5.61 -1.32
C PHE A 24 5.95 -6.31 -0.28
N PRO A 25 7.20 -6.63 -0.65
CA PRO A 25 8.10 -7.35 0.23
C PRO A 25 8.40 -6.54 1.49
N GLY A 26 8.62 -7.23 2.61
CA GLY A 26 9.14 -6.66 3.84
C GLY A 26 10.46 -7.33 4.18
N ARG A 27 10.68 -7.63 5.47
CA ARG A 27 11.81 -8.45 5.89
C ARG A 27 11.72 -9.83 5.28
N ILE A 28 10.50 -10.35 5.11
CA ILE A 28 10.23 -11.62 4.46
C ILE A 28 9.56 -11.33 3.12
N THR A 29 9.98 -12.03 2.07
CA THR A 29 9.28 -12.04 0.77
C THR A 29 8.30 -13.20 0.68
N GLY A 30 7.32 -13.05 -0.20
CA GLY A 30 6.27 -14.03 -0.38
C GLY A 30 5.20 -13.93 0.71
N GLY A 31 3.97 -14.26 0.32
CA GLY A 31 2.81 -14.11 1.18
C GLY A 31 1.73 -13.29 0.50
N ARG A 32 0.54 -13.31 1.10
CA ARG A 32 -0.60 -12.50 0.66
C ARG A 32 -0.79 -11.35 1.62
N ILE A 33 -1.09 -10.19 1.08
CA ILE A 33 -1.58 -9.06 1.86
C ILE A 33 -3.09 -9.06 1.78
N TRP A 34 -3.69 -8.78 2.91
CA TRP A 34 -5.13 -8.71 3.08
C TRP A 34 -5.51 -7.29 3.42
N ILE A 35 -6.62 -6.84 2.86
CA ILE A 35 -7.21 -5.54 3.10
C ILE A 35 -8.68 -5.72 3.46
N GLU A 36 -9.26 -4.73 4.10
CA GLU A 36 -10.71 -4.65 4.26
C GLU A 36 -11.43 -4.85 2.92
N ARG A 37 -12.49 -5.65 2.92
CA ARG A 37 -13.32 -5.89 1.73
C ARG A 37 -14.11 -4.62 1.39
N ALA A 38 -14.01 -4.19 0.13
CA ALA A 38 -14.78 -3.07 -0.39
C ALA A 38 -16.30 -3.27 -0.19
N GLY A 39 -17.00 -2.18 0.16
CA GLY A 39 -18.45 -2.20 0.45
C GLY A 39 -18.81 -2.50 1.91
N ALA A 40 -17.83 -2.76 2.78
CA ALA A 40 -18.07 -2.91 4.22
C ALA A 40 -18.25 -1.57 4.96
N ARG A 41 -17.65 -0.46 4.46
CA ARG A 41 -17.73 0.90 5.04
C ARG A 41 -17.54 2.01 3.97
N ILE A 42 -18.02 3.22 4.30
CA ILE A 42 -17.98 4.47 3.51
C ILE A 42 -16.65 5.21 3.75
N ASN A 43 -15.51 4.55 3.56
CA ASN A 43 -14.19 5.20 3.69
C ASN A 43 -13.61 5.54 2.32
N ASP A 44 -14.42 6.05 1.38
CA ASP A 44 -14.03 6.46 0.02
C ASP A 44 -13.17 5.47 -0.78
N GLY A 45 -13.07 4.19 -0.40
CA GLY A 45 -12.19 3.18 -1.03
C GLY A 45 -10.85 2.95 -0.32
N VAL A 46 -10.62 3.61 0.82
CA VAL A 46 -9.51 3.37 1.75
C VAL A 46 -9.87 2.24 2.71
N SER A 47 -9.05 1.21 2.71
CA SER A 47 -9.15 0.06 3.59
C SER A 47 -8.68 0.49 4.98
N SER A 48 -9.53 0.36 5.99
CA SER A 48 -9.19 0.72 7.37
C SER A 48 -8.18 -0.25 8.00
N VAL A 49 -8.00 -1.43 7.41
CA VAL A 49 -7.10 -2.48 7.87
C VAL A 49 -6.29 -3.03 6.71
N VAL A 50 -4.98 -3.16 6.92
CA VAL A 50 -4.02 -3.85 6.05
C VAL A 50 -3.27 -4.89 6.90
N VAL A 51 -3.24 -6.14 6.46
CA VAL A 51 -2.61 -7.26 7.18
C VAL A 51 -1.67 -8.01 6.26
N GLY A 52 -0.45 -8.30 6.74
CA GLY A 52 0.48 -9.18 6.06
C GLY A 52 1.56 -9.70 6.99
N ASN A 53 2.21 -10.78 6.57
CA ASN A 53 3.23 -11.51 7.33
C ASN A 53 4.67 -11.15 6.90
N HIS A 54 4.86 -10.03 6.22
CA HIS A 54 6.13 -9.65 5.60
C HIS A 54 7.09 -8.96 6.58
N ASP A 55 6.63 -8.60 7.79
CA ASP A 55 7.44 -7.94 8.82
C ASP A 55 8.11 -6.65 8.29
N TRP A 56 7.28 -5.72 7.82
CA TRP A 56 7.75 -4.45 7.25
C TRP A 56 8.42 -3.56 8.29
N ALA A 57 7.94 -3.59 9.53
CA ALA A 57 8.54 -2.82 10.62
C ALA A 57 10.02 -3.14 10.79
N ALA A 58 10.41 -4.43 10.78
CA ALA A 58 11.81 -4.82 10.86
C ALA A 58 12.61 -4.46 9.59
N ALA A 59 11.98 -4.45 8.41
CA ALA A 59 12.65 -4.00 7.18
C ALA A 59 12.92 -2.49 7.17
N TRP A 60 12.05 -1.69 7.80
CA TRP A 60 12.16 -0.24 7.91
C TRP A 60 13.00 0.21 9.09
N ALA A 61 13.23 -0.66 10.07
CA ALA A 61 13.97 -0.35 11.28
C ALA A 61 15.44 -0.05 10.98
N VAL A 62 15.86 1.16 11.35
CA VAL A 62 17.24 1.65 11.22
C VAL A 62 17.72 2.24 12.55
N ASP A 63 19.02 2.25 12.77
CA ASP A 63 19.65 2.94 13.90
C ASP A 63 19.87 4.44 13.61
N GLU A 64 20.50 5.15 14.55
CA GLU A 64 20.81 6.58 14.42
C GLU A 64 21.78 6.89 13.27
N SER A 65 22.57 5.90 12.83
CA SER A 65 23.48 6.01 11.67
C SER A 65 22.80 5.59 10.36
N GLN A 66 21.47 5.42 10.35
CA GLN A 66 20.66 4.93 9.24
C GLN A 66 21.04 3.52 8.76
N GLN A 67 21.72 2.73 9.61
CA GLN A 67 22.04 1.35 9.30
C GLN A 67 20.85 0.45 9.63
N PRO A 68 20.51 -0.52 8.77
CA PRO A 68 19.40 -1.42 9.05
C PRO A 68 19.62 -2.27 10.30
N LEU A 69 18.62 -2.31 11.19
CA LEU A 69 18.67 -3.10 12.43
C LEU A 69 18.49 -4.61 12.19
N PHE A 70 17.77 -4.99 11.13
CA PHE A 70 17.48 -6.39 10.80
C PHE A 70 17.79 -6.71 9.33
N PRO A 71 18.32 -7.91 9.03
CA PRO A 71 18.50 -8.37 7.65
C PRO A 71 17.14 -8.68 7.01
N VAL A 72 17.03 -8.43 5.71
CA VAL A 72 15.91 -8.93 4.90
C VAL A 72 16.24 -10.32 4.33
N ILE A 73 15.21 -11.12 4.05
CA ILE A 73 15.29 -12.53 3.64
C ILE A 73 14.42 -12.72 2.38
N PRO A 74 14.96 -13.26 1.27
CA PRO A 74 16.28 -13.90 1.12
C PRO A 74 17.47 -12.94 1.11
N GLY A 75 17.26 -11.61 1.07
CA GLY A 75 18.33 -10.63 1.16
C GLY A 75 18.32 -9.60 0.04
N GLY A 76 19.29 -8.69 0.12
CA GLY A 76 19.60 -7.71 -0.92
C GLY A 76 19.00 -6.32 -0.68
N GLU A 77 19.79 -5.31 -1.03
CA GLU A 77 19.39 -3.90 -0.94
C GLU A 77 18.11 -3.62 -1.73
N ARG A 78 17.90 -4.32 -2.85
CA ARG A 78 16.69 -4.17 -3.67
C ARG A 78 15.42 -4.59 -2.92
N GLN A 79 15.48 -5.65 -2.10
CA GLN A 79 14.33 -6.07 -1.30
C GLN A 79 13.99 -5.01 -0.24
N ARG A 80 15.01 -4.48 0.45
CA ARG A 80 14.83 -3.44 1.46
C ARG A 80 14.31 -2.14 0.85
N GLU A 81 14.85 -1.74 -0.29
CA GLU A 81 14.36 -0.60 -1.06
C GLU A 81 12.88 -0.77 -1.43
N LEU A 82 12.48 -1.94 -1.92
CA LEU A 82 11.06 -2.24 -2.21
C LEU A 82 10.20 -2.19 -0.94
N ALA A 83 10.70 -2.63 0.21
CA ALA A 83 10.00 -2.49 1.48
C ALA A 83 9.77 -1.01 1.84
N PHE A 84 10.76 -0.14 1.67
CA PHE A 84 10.57 1.30 1.86
C PHE A 84 9.56 1.90 0.88
N ARG A 85 9.61 1.50 -0.40
CA ARG A 85 8.61 1.93 -1.40
C ARG A 85 7.20 1.50 -1.02
N PHE A 86 7.03 0.32 -0.43
CA PHE A 86 5.74 -0.11 0.11
C PHE A 86 5.28 0.79 1.26
N GLY A 87 6.17 1.11 2.21
CA GLY A 87 5.86 2.04 3.30
C GLY A 87 5.39 3.40 2.80
N ILE A 88 6.05 3.95 1.78
CA ILE A 88 5.64 5.20 1.13
C ILE A 88 4.27 5.05 0.46
N ASN A 89 4.04 3.97 -0.30
CA ASN A 89 2.73 3.70 -0.89
C ASN A 89 1.62 3.58 0.16
N LEU A 90 1.90 2.94 1.30
CA LEU A 90 0.97 2.76 2.40
C LEU A 90 0.62 4.10 3.06
N VAL A 91 1.62 4.92 3.38
CA VAL A 91 1.40 6.25 3.96
C VAL A 91 0.62 7.14 2.99
N MET A 92 1.00 7.17 1.71
CA MET A 92 0.27 7.93 0.70
C MET A 92 -1.16 7.44 0.53
N TYR A 93 -1.38 6.11 0.51
CA TYR A 93 -2.72 5.52 0.45
C TYR A 93 -3.60 5.94 1.63
N VAL A 94 -3.06 5.90 2.85
CA VAL A 94 -3.82 6.25 4.06
C VAL A 94 -4.09 7.76 4.14
N LEU A 95 -3.12 8.61 3.75
CA LEU A 95 -3.24 10.06 3.89
C LEU A 95 -4.00 10.75 2.77
N THR A 96 -3.92 10.23 1.54
CA THR A 96 -4.58 10.83 0.36
C THR A 96 -5.86 10.11 -0.03
N GLY A 97 -6.14 9.02 0.68
CA GLY A 97 -7.25 8.13 0.41
C GLY A 97 -7.35 7.74 -1.05
N ASN A 98 -8.50 8.06 -1.65
CA ASN A 98 -8.84 7.66 -3.00
C ASN A 98 -8.60 8.72 -4.07
N TYR A 99 -7.75 9.71 -3.80
CA TYR A 99 -7.39 10.74 -4.79
C TYR A 99 -6.96 10.15 -6.16
N LYS A 100 -6.45 8.92 -6.21
CA LYS A 100 -6.10 8.22 -7.46
C LYS A 100 -7.18 7.34 -8.09
N SER A 101 -8.29 7.06 -7.40
CA SER A 101 -9.49 6.47 -8.04
C SER A 101 -10.65 7.45 -8.14
N ASP A 102 -10.41 8.73 -7.89
CA ASP A 102 -11.29 9.88 -8.13
C ASP A 102 -11.71 10.07 -9.60
N GLN A 103 -11.57 9.04 -10.44
CA GLN A 103 -12.22 8.98 -11.76
C GLN A 103 -13.75 9.02 -11.68
N VAL A 104 -14.35 8.90 -10.49
CA VAL A 104 -15.80 9.13 -10.31
C VAL A 104 -16.18 10.58 -10.66
N HIS A 105 -15.28 11.55 -10.44
CA HIS A 105 -15.51 12.96 -10.77
C HIS A 105 -15.04 13.34 -12.19
N ALA A 106 -14.29 12.47 -12.88
CA ALA A 106 -13.75 12.75 -14.21
C ALA A 106 -14.81 13.05 -15.28
N PRO A 107 -15.97 12.33 -15.33
CA PRO A 107 -17.04 12.67 -16.26
C PRO A 107 -17.58 14.10 -16.05
N ALA A 108 -17.80 14.49 -14.78
CA ALA A 108 -18.33 15.82 -14.44
C ALA A 108 -17.33 16.96 -14.72
N ILE A 109 -16.03 16.69 -14.64
CA ILE A 109 -14.98 17.66 -14.99
C ILE A 109 -14.87 17.81 -16.52
N LEU A 110 -14.95 16.71 -17.27
CA LEU A 110 -14.96 16.74 -18.74
C LEU A 110 -16.20 17.45 -19.29
N GLU A 111 -17.36 17.25 -18.68
CA GLU A 111 -18.62 17.93 -19.05
C GLU A 111 -18.55 19.45 -18.85
N ARG A 112 -17.80 19.91 -17.84
CA ARG A 112 -17.56 21.35 -17.57
C ARG A 112 -16.50 22.00 -18.45
N LEU A 113 -15.56 21.23 -19.00
CA LEU A 113 -14.53 21.71 -19.94
C LEU A 113 -15.00 21.71 -21.40
N GLY A 114 -16.10 20.99 -21.70
CA GLY A 114 -16.75 20.97 -23.01
C GLY A 114 -17.83 22.05 -23.21
N GLN A 115 -18.06 22.89 -22.20
CA GLN A 115 -18.82 24.15 -22.28
C GLN A 115 -17.86 25.33 -22.32
#